data_AF-A0A2N9I6W8-F1
#
_entry.id   AF-A0A2N9I6W8-F1
#
_cell.length_a   1.000
_cell.length_b   1.000
_cell.length_c   1.000
_cell.angle_alpha   90.00
_cell.angle_beta   90.00
_cell.angle_gamma   90.00
#
_symmetry.space_group_name_H-M   'P 1'
#
loop_
_entity.id
_entity.type
_entity.pdbx_description
1 polymer ?
#
loop_
_entity_poly.entity_id
_entity_poly.type
_entity_poly.pdbx_seq_one_letter_code
_entity_poly.pdbx_strand_id
1 'polypeptide(L)'
;MGSICFYGWMWTVPEPKGITRTTAMEAERLKLVSEGCDSKALHQKEVKRESKDILGEVFKTHNAIQTLDKTISSLEMELAAARAAQDSIRSGSPLSQDLKRSESSGKRKYLMVIGINTAFSSRKRRDSVRATWMPQGEKRKKLEEEKGIIVRFVIGHSATSGGILDRAIEAEDKKHGDFLRLDHVEGYLELSAKTKAYFSTAVALWDADFYIKVDDDVHVNIATLGETLVRHRSKPRVYIGCMKSGPVLNQKGVRYHEPEYWKFGEAGNRYFRHATGQLYAISNDLATYISINEHVLHRYANEDVSLGSWFIGLDVEHIDDRRLCCGTPPDCEWKAQAGNVCVASFDWTCSGICRSADRIKEVHRRCGEGENALWSASF
;
A
#
# COMPACT_ATOMS: atom_id res chain seq x y z
N MET A 1 -39.78 17.53 19.89
CA MET A 1 -39.35 16.16 19.53
C MET A 1 -39.27 16.05 18.02
N GLY A 2 -38.05 16.08 17.45
CA GLY A 2 -37.83 15.91 16.01
C GLY A 2 -36.92 14.72 15.79
N SER A 3 -37.47 13.64 15.22
CA SER A 3 -36.73 12.43 14.85
C SER A 3 -35.93 12.67 13.57
N ILE A 4 -34.62 12.47 13.64
CA ILE A 4 -33.71 12.50 12.49
C ILE A 4 -33.57 11.06 11.98
N CYS A 5 -34.10 10.79 10.79
CA CYS A 5 -33.92 9.54 10.07
C CYS A 5 -32.51 9.47 9.45
N PHE A 6 -31.73 8.47 9.86
CA PHE A 6 -30.50 8.08 9.17
C PHE A 6 -30.85 7.14 8.01
N TYR A 7 -30.56 7.55 6.77
CA TYR A 7 -30.58 6.64 5.63
C TYR A 7 -29.29 5.82 5.60
N GLY A 8 -29.35 4.58 6.08
CA GLY A 8 -28.34 3.56 5.81
C GLY A 8 -28.67 2.84 4.51
N TRP A 9 -27.80 2.95 3.50
CA TRP A 9 -27.93 2.15 2.28
C TRP A 9 -27.45 0.71 2.56
N MET A 10 -28.42 -0.20 2.69
CA MET A 10 -28.23 -1.66 2.70
C MET A 10 -28.05 -2.18 1.27
N TRP A 11 -27.03 -3.01 1.05
CA TRP A 11 -26.91 -3.82 -0.16
C TRP A 11 -27.82 -5.04 -0.06
N THR A 12 -28.78 -5.18 -0.98
CA THR A 12 -29.64 -6.37 -1.14
C THR A 12 -28.98 -7.38 -2.07
N VAL A 13 -28.77 -8.60 -1.59
CA VAL A 13 -28.30 -9.77 -2.37
C VAL A 13 -29.51 -10.51 -2.96
N PRO A 14 -29.51 -10.95 -4.24
CA PRO A 14 -30.62 -11.72 -4.80
C PRO A 14 -30.59 -13.19 -4.37
N GLU A 15 -31.75 -13.73 -3.99
CA GLU A 15 -31.97 -15.16 -3.69
C GLU A 15 -31.88 -16.06 -4.95
N PRO A 16 -31.30 -17.27 -4.86
CA PRO A 16 -31.44 -18.29 -5.89
C PRO A 16 -32.70 -19.14 -5.66
N LYS A 17 -33.52 -19.27 -6.71
CA LYS A 17 -34.71 -20.14 -6.77
C LYS A 17 -34.32 -21.63 -6.87
N GLY A 18 -35.19 -22.46 -6.30
CA GLY A 18 -34.95 -23.84 -5.87
C GLY A 18 -34.77 -24.91 -6.94
N ILE A 19 -34.27 -26.06 -6.48
CA ILE A 19 -34.40 -27.38 -7.12
C ILE A 19 -34.80 -28.41 -6.05
N THR A 20 -35.74 -29.25 -6.45
CA THR A 20 -36.62 -30.13 -5.68
C THR A 20 -35.92 -31.39 -5.13
N ARG A 21 -36.37 -31.85 -3.95
CA ARG A 21 -36.07 -33.17 -3.35
C ARG A 21 -36.81 -34.29 -4.08
N THR A 22 -36.18 -35.45 -4.22
CA THR A 22 -36.87 -36.73 -4.45
C THR A 22 -36.41 -37.77 -3.43
N THR A 23 -37.39 -38.41 -2.78
CA THR A 23 -37.27 -39.41 -1.71
C THR A 23 -37.21 -40.84 -2.26
N ALA A 24 -36.69 -41.72 -1.41
CA ALA A 24 -36.55 -43.16 -1.60
C ALA A 24 -37.87 -43.91 -1.84
N MET A 25 -37.84 -44.89 -2.76
CA MET A 25 -38.37 -46.27 -2.62
C MET A 25 -38.50 -46.90 -4.00
N GLU A 26 -37.60 -47.83 -4.34
CA GLU A 26 -37.90 -48.97 -5.22
C GLU A 26 -36.80 -50.03 -5.01
N ALA A 27 -36.89 -50.69 -3.86
CA ALA A 27 -36.31 -52.00 -3.66
C ALA A 27 -37.36 -53.05 -4.05
N GLU A 28 -36.87 -54.19 -4.55
CA GLU A 28 -37.58 -55.45 -4.83
C GLU A 28 -38.26 -55.63 -6.19
N ARG A 29 -37.47 -56.06 -7.18
CA ARG A 29 -37.71 -57.38 -7.80
C ARG A 29 -36.49 -57.82 -8.61
N LEU A 30 -35.78 -58.83 -8.10
CA LEU A 30 -35.39 -60.06 -8.81
C LEU A 30 -34.37 -60.82 -7.95
N LYS A 31 -34.88 -61.73 -7.11
CA LYS A 31 -34.15 -62.90 -6.64
C LYS A 31 -34.24 -63.97 -7.73
N LEU A 32 -33.10 -64.50 -8.17
CA LEU A 32 -32.93 -65.93 -8.45
C LEU A 32 -31.44 -66.29 -8.45
N VAL A 33 -31.09 -67.13 -7.47
CA VAL A 33 -29.87 -67.92 -7.26
C VAL A 33 -29.82 -68.95 -8.41
N SER A 34 -28.72 -69.29 -9.08
CA SER A 34 -27.56 -70.06 -8.59
C SER A 34 -26.43 -70.17 -9.63
N GLU A 35 -25.20 -70.34 -9.12
CA GLU A 35 -24.03 -71.05 -9.70
C GLU A 35 -23.12 -70.40 -10.79
N GLY A 36 -21.83 -70.24 -10.45
CA GLY A 36 -20.72 -70.41 -11.40
C GLY A 36 -19.54 -69.42 -11.37
N CYS A 37 -18.49 -69.75 -10.61
CA CYS A 37 -17.06 -69.40 -10.75
C CYS A 37 -16.49 -68.00 -10.39
N ASP A 38 -15.43 -68.05 -9.57
CA ASP A 38 -14.64 -67.01 -8.92
C ASP A 38 -13.85 -66.06 -9.85
N SER A 39 -13.93 -64.75 -9.57
CA SER A 39 -12.93 -63.75 -10.01
C SER A 39 -12.83 -62.50 -9.09
N LYS A 40 -12.94 -62.66 -7.76
CA LYS A 40 -12.87 -61.53 -6.80
C LYS A 40 -11.57 -61.39 -5.99
N ALA A 41 -10.45 -61.93 -6.47
CA ALA A 41 -9.15 -61.80 -5.79
C ALA A 41 -8.16 -60.80 -6.42
N LEU A 42 -8.44 -60.25 -7.62
CA LEU A 42 -7.49 -59.38 -8.34
C LEU A 42 -7.78 -57.86 -8.19
N HIS A 43 -9.03 -57.42 -8.12
CA HIS A 43 -9.34 -55.98 -8.07
C HIS A 43 -9.21 -55.29 -6.70
N GLN A 44 -9.11 -56.04 -5.59
CA GLN A 44 -8.86 -55.42 -4.27
C GLN A 44 -7.37 -55.18 -3.97
N LYS A 45 -6.45 -55.76 -4.75
CA LYS A 45 -5.00 -55.55 -4.58
C LYS A 45 -4.46 -54.35 -5.35
N GLU A 46 -5.04 -53.99 -6.49
CA GLU A 46 -4.58 -52.83 -7.29
C GLU A 46 -4.99 -51.50 -6.66
N VAL A 47 -6.24 -51.34 -6.24
CA VAL A 47 -6.74 -50.07 -5.68
C VAL A 47 -6.08 -49.69 -4.34
N LYS A 48 -5.71 -50.68 -3.50
CA LYS A 48 -4.95 -50.43 -2.25
C LYS A 48 -3.46 -50.13 -2.49
N ARG A 49 -2.92 -50.50 -3.65
CA ARG A 49 -1.52 -50.27 -4.02
C ARG A 49 -1.35 -48.87 -4.62
N GLU A 50 -2.25 -48.47 -5.52
CA GLU A 50 -2.28 -47.13 -6.11
C GLU A 50 -2.50 -46.02 -5.06
N SER A 51 -3.40 -46.21 -4.08
CA SER A 51 -3.63 -45.20 -3.04
C SER A 51 -2.43 -45.00 -2.10
N LYS A 52 -1.62 -46.05 -1.90
CA LYS A 52 -0.39 -45.97 -1.09
C LYS A 52 0.75 -45.32 -1.86
N ASP A 53 0.84 -45.56 -3.16
CA ASP A 53 1.84 -44.92 -4.02
C ASP A 53 1.59 -43.42 -4.18
N ILE A 54 0.32 -42.97 -4.34
CA ILE A 54 -0.03 -41.55 -4.44
C ILE A 54 0.27 -40.79 -3.14
N LEU A 55 -0.07 -41.37 -1.98
CA LEU A 55 0.23 -40.74 -0.69
C LEU A 55 1.75 -40.67 -0.46
N GLY A 56 2.49 -41.72 -0.84
CA GLY A 56 3.95 -41.75 -0.78
C GLY A 56 4.61 -40.72 -1.69
N GLU A 57 4.06 -40.48 -2.89
CA GLU A 57 4.53 -39.42 -3.79
C GLU A 57 4.27 -38.02 -3.24
N VAL A 58 3.07 -37.74 -2.70
CA VAL A 58 2.75 -36.43 -2.11
C VAL A 58 3.64 -36.11 -0.91
N PHE A 59 3.95 -37.10 -0.06
CA PHE A 59 4.89 -36.94 1.05
C PHE A 59 6.32 -36.68 0.56
N LYS A 60 6.76 -37.33 -0.53
CA LYS A 60 8.06 -37.07 -1.15
C LYS A 60 8.13 -35.66 -1.75
N THR A 61 7.05 -35.18 -2.38
CA THR A 61 6.97 -33.81 -2.92
C THR A 61 7.02 -32.77 -1.80
N HIS A 62 6.30 -32.95 -0.70
CA HIS A 62 6.36 -32.03 0.45
C HIS A 62 7.75 -32.01 1.10
N ASN A 63 8.42 -33.16 1.22
CA ASN A 63 9.76 -33.23 1.77
C ASN A 63 10.80 -32.57 0.83
N ALA A 64 10.61 -32.71 -0.49
CA ALA A 64 11.44 -32.03 -1.48
C ALA A 64 11.26 -30.50 -1.43
N ILE A 65 10.02 -30.01 -1.27
CA ILE A 65 9.73 -28.58 -1.10
C ILE A 65 10.37 -28.03 0.18
N GLN A 66 10.20 -28.72 1.31
CA GLN A 66 10.83 -28.30 2.57
C GLN A 66 12.37 -28.32 2.52
N THR A 67 12.94 -29.27 1.77
CA THR A 67 14.39 -29.31 1.56
C THR A 67 14.85 -28.14 0.70
N LEU A 68 14.09 -27.81 -0.36
CA LEU A 68 14.37 -26.67 -1.22
C LEU A 68 14.26 -25.34 -0.46
N ASP A 69 13.23 -25.16 0.37
CA ASP A 69 13.06 -23.96 1.21
C ASP A 69 14.24 -23.79 2.17
N LYS A 70 14.71 -24.88 2.79
CA LYS A 70 15.93 -24.86 3.64
C LYS A 70 17.17 -24.48 2.84
N THR A 71 17.31 -24.98 1.62
CA THR A 71 18.43 -24.60 0.74
C THR A 71 18.35 -23.14 0.34
N ILE A 72 17.16 -22.61 0.03
CA ILE A 72 16.95 -21.19 -0.29
C ILE A 72 17.33 -20.33 0.92
N SER A 73 16.83 -20.63 2.12
CA SER A 73 17.19 -19.88 3.33
C SER A 73 18.69 -19.96 3.66
N SER A 74 19.34 -21.10 3.39
CA SER A 74 20.79 -21.25 3.56
C SER A 74 21.57 -20.36 2.58
N LEU A 75 21.16 -20.35 1.31
CA LEU A 75 21.78 -19.53 0.27
C LEU A 75 21.57 -18.04 0.52
N GLU A 76 20.40 -17.64 1.05
CA GLU A 76 20.12 -16.25 1.45
C GLU A 76 21.04 -15.80 2.60
N MET A 77 21.27 -16.66 3.60
CA MET A 77 22.22 -16.38 4.69
C MET A 77 23.66 -16.29 4.19
N GLU A 78 24.09 -17.18 3.29
CA GLU A 78 25.43 -17.12 2.68
C GLU A 78 25.62 -15.86 1.83
N LEU A 79 24.59 -15.46 1.08
CA LEU A 79 24.61 -14.24 0.28
C LEU A 79 24.70 -12.98 1.16
N ALA A 80 23.98 -12.95 2.28
CA ALA A 80 24.07 -11.87 3.26
C ALA A 80 25.47 -11.79 3.91
N ALA A 81 26.05 -12.94 4.28
CA ALA A 81 27.40 -13.01 4.83
C ALA A 81 28.48 -12.56 3.81
N ALA A 82 28.35 -12.96 2.55
CA ALA A 82 29.26 -12.55 1.48
C ALA A 82 29.20 -11.04 1.20
N ARG A 83 28.01 -10.43 1.26
CA ARG A 83 27.84 -8.97 1.16
C ARG A 83 28.49 -8.23 2.32
N ALA A 84 28.28 -8.71 3.56
CA ALA A 84 28.92 -8.13 4.74
C ALA A 84 30.46 -8.22 4.67
N ALA A 85 31.00 -9.32 4.14
CA ALA A 85 32.43 -9.46 3.91
C ALA A 85 32.96 -8.48 2.85
N GLN A 86 32.25 -8.24 1.75
CA GLN A 86 32.63 -7.25 0.74
C GLN A 86 32.64 -5.82 1.29
N ASP A 87 31.66 -5.46 2.14
CA ASP A 87 31.60 -4.13 2.76
C ASP A 87 32.74 -3.91 3.76
N SER A 88 33.21 -4.97 4.44
CA SER A 88 34.37 -4.92 5.33
C SER A 88 35.71 -4.74 4.58
N ILE A 89 35.82 -5.26 3.35
CA ILE A 89 37.03 -5.12 2.52
C ILE A 89 37.08 -3.72 1.88
N ARG A 90 35.92 -3.12 1.55
CA ARG A 90 35.85 -1.77 0.99
C ARG A 90 36.17 -0.67 2.00
N SER A 91 36.13 -0.98 3.30
CA SER A 91 36.37 -0.05 4.41
C SER A 91 37.80 -0.14 5.00
N GLY A 92 38.67 -0.99 4.46
CA GLY A 92 40.00 -1.29 5.00
C GLY A 92 41.22 -0.58 4.38
N SER A 93 41.14 0.71 4.03
CA SER A 93 42.34 1.50 3.67
C SER A 93 42.63 2.57 4.73
N PRO A 94 43.83 2.61 5.35
CA PRO A 94 44.12 3.53 6.43
C PRO A 94 44.51 4.91 5.88
N LEU A 95 43.68 5.92 6.14
CA LEU A 95 44.06 7.32 5.97
C LEU A 95 44.11 8.02 7.33
N SER A 96 45.22 8.72 7.53
CA SER A 96 45.73 9.27 8.76
C SER A 96 44.75 10.20 9.48
N GLN A 97 44.79 10.12 10.81
CA GLN A 97 44.37 11.20 11.70
C GLN A 97 45.06 12.50 11.29
N ASP A 98 44.29 13.43 10.73
CA ASP A 98 44.58 14.84 10.91
C ASP A 98 43.27 15.60 11.09
N LEU A 99 43.20 16.28 12.22
CA LEU A 99 42.10 17.10 12.69
C LEU A 99 41.83 18.24 11.70
N LYS A 100 40.77 18.11 10.90
CA LYS A 100 39.88 19.23 10.64
C LYS A 100 38.48 18.82 11.00
N ARG A 101 37.94 19.57 11.95
CA ARG A 101 36.54 19.63 12.36
C ARG A 101 35.68 19.85 11.11
N SER A 102 35.38 18.76 10.40
CA SER A 102 34.29 18.71 9.45
C SER A 102 33.07 18.93 10.31
N GLU A 103 32.50 20.14 10.27
CA GLU A 103 31.09 20.31 10.59
C GLU A 103 30.38 19.10 9.99
N SER A 104 29.65 18.34 10.81
CA SER A 104 28.67 17.41 10.25
C SER A 104 27.89 18.26 9.26
N SER A 105 28.03 18.01 7.95
CA SER A 105 27.17 18.65 6.98
C SER A 105 25.79 18.12 7.28
N GLY A 106 25.10 18.78 8.22
CA GLY A 106 23.80 18.37 8.71
C GLY A 106 22.94 18.22 7.47
N LYS A 107 22.35 17.04 7.30
CA LYS A 107 21.41 16.83 6.19
C LYS A 107 20.44 18.00 6.24
N ARG A 108 20.24 18.65 5.09
CA ARG A 108 19.29 19.75 4.98
C ARG A 108 17.95 19.28 5.54
N LYS A 109 17.39 20.05 6.47
CA LYS A 109 16.07 19.76 7.03
C LYS A 109 14.96 20.24 6.08
N TYR A 110 14.04 19.34 5.76
CA TYR A 110 12.89 19.57 4.90
C TYR A 110 11.62 19.70 5.75
N LEU A 111 10.63 20.41 5.23
CA LEU A 111 9.30 20.45 5.83
C LEU A 111 8.60 19.10 5.64
N MET A 112 8.54 18.65 4.39
CA MET A 112 7.83 17.42 4.08
C MET A 112 8.31 16.72 2.81
N VAL A 113 8.15 15.39 2.77
CA VAL A 113 8.38 14.54 1.60
C VAL A 113 7.07 13.90 1.18
N ILE A 114 6.63 14.18 -0.04
CA ILE A 114 5.41 13.64 -0.65
C ILE A 114 5.79 12.53 -1.63
N GLY A 115 5.44 11.29 -1.29
CA GLY A 115 5.53 10.12 -2.14
C GLY A 115 4.20 9.81 -2.81
N ILE A 116 4.16 9.92 -4.14
CA ILE A 116 2.99 9.59 -4.95
C ILE A 116 3.11 8.15 -5.42
N ASN A 117 2.43 7.22 -4.77
CA ASN A 117 2.42 5.81 -5.16
C ASN A 117 1.78 5.66 -6.54
N THR A 118 2.54 5.08 -7.47
CA THR A 118 2.12 4.87 -8.86
C THR A 118 2.47 3.47 -9.34
N ALA A 119 2.00 3.06 -10.52
CA ALA A 119 2.33 1.77 -11.13
C ALA A 119 2.82 1.93 -12.57
N PHE A 120 3.39 0.88 -13.15
CA PHE A 120 3.84 0.89 -14.54
C PHE A 120 2.73 1.31 -15.53
N SER A 121 1.49 0.87 -15.30
CA SER A 121 0.33 1.18 -16.14
C SER A 121 -0.20 2.61 -15.97
N SER A 122 0.23 3.33 -14.93
CA SER A 122 -0.30 4.65 -14.55
C SER A 122 0.31 5.84 -15.31
N ARG A 123 0.94 5.64 -16.46
CA ARG A 123 1.63 6.73 -17.20
C ARG A 123 0.74 7.96 -17.40
N LYS A 124 -0.49 7.76 -17.87
CA LYS A 124 -1.44 8.86 -18.12
C LYS A 124 -1.83 9.60 -16.84
N ARG A 125 -1.88 8.91 -15.69
CA ARG A 125 -2.17 9.52 -14.39
C ARG A 125 -1.00 10.37 -13.89
N ARG A 126 0.23 9.89 -14.05
CA ARG A 126 1.42 10.70 -13.74
C ARG A 126 1.47 11.97 -14.57
N ASP A 127 1.22 11.85 -15.88
CA ASP A 127 1.18 13.02 -16.76
C ASP A 127 0.05 14.00 -16.38
N SER A 128 -1.11 13.51 -15.89
CA SER A 128 -2.20 14.37 -15.43
C SER A 128 -1.91 15.06 -14.09
N VAL A 129 -1.24 14.38 -13.15
CA VAL A 129 -0.74 14.96 -11.90
C VAL A 129 0.28 16.07 -12.18
N ARG A 130 1.27 15.80 -13.06
CA ARG A 130 2.24 16.81 -13.53
C ARG A 130 1.59 18.01 -14.20
N ALA A 131 0.53 17.78 -14.98
CA ALA A 131 -0.21 18.83 -15.67
C ALA A 131 -1.15 19.62 -14.74
N THR A 132 -1.22 19.28 -13.45
CA THR A 132 -2.10 19.92 -12.48
C THR A 132 -1.33 20.35 -11.24
N TRP A 133 -1.45 19.61 -10.13
CA TRP A 133 -1.03 20.08 -8.81
C TRP A 133 0.46 19.87 -8.52
N MET A 134 1.18 19.05 -9.31
CA MET A 134 2.61 18.80 -9.09
C MET A 134 3.48 19.74 -9.95
N PRO A 135 4.27 20.64 -9.35
CA PRO A 135 5.21 21.47 -10.10
C PRO A 135 6.26 20.63 -10.86
N GLN A 136 6.69 21.12 -12.02
CA GLN A 136 7.65 20.44 -12.89
C GLN A 136 8.93 21.26 -13.10
N GLY A 137 10.02 20.58 -13.49
CA GLY A 137 11.28 21.21 -13.86
C GLY A 137 11.82 22.17 -12.79
N GLU A 138 12.18 23.39 -13.19
CA GLU A 138 12.72 24.42 -12.30
C GLU A 138 11.74 24.82 -11.19
N LYS A 139 10.42 24.79 -11.44
CA LYS A 139 9.44 25.06 -10.36
C LYS A 139 9.50 24.00 -9.27
N ARG A 140 9.75 22.74 -9.63
CA ARG A 140 9.90 21.66 -8.64
C ARG A 140 11.19 21.83 -7.83
N LYS A 141 12.31 22.13 -8.49
CA LYS A 141 13.58 22.41 -7.78
C LYS A 141 13.45 23.60 -6.84
N LYS A 142 12.82 24.68 -7.29
CA LYS A 142 12.51 25.86 -6.47
C LYS A 142 11.65 25.50 -5.25
N LEU A 143 10.68 24.60 -5.41
CA LEU A 143 9.86 24.10 -4.29
C LEU A 143 10.72 23.35 -3.24
N GLU A 144 11.64 22.52 -3.70
CA GLU A 144 12.58 21.79 -2.84
C GLU A 144 13.54 22.75 -2.12
N GLU A 145 14.04 23.76 -2.84
CA GLU A 145 15.06 24.69 -2.37
C GLU A 145 14.53 25.82 -1.49
N GLU A 146 13.33 26.34 -1.74
CA GLU A 146 12.80 27.48 -1.01
C GLU A 146 11.79 27.07 0.06
N LYS A 147 10.99 26.03 -0.19
CA LYS A 147 9.94 25.57 0.74
C LYS A 147 10.31 24.29 1.49
N GLY A 148 11.39 23.62 1.10
CA GLY A 148 11.78 22.36 1.72
C GLY A 148 10.73 21.26 1.51
N ILE A 149 10.06 21.25 0.35
CA ILE A 149 9.03 20.24 0.03
C ILE A 149 9.56 19.37 -1.11
N ILE A 150 9.74 18.09 -0.85
CA ILE A 150 10.10 17.08 -1.85
C ILE A 150 8.82 16.43 -2.39
N VAL A 151 8.70 16.28 -3.71
CA VAL A 151 7.59 15.53 -4.34
C VAL A 151 8.15 14.54 -5.35
N ARG A 152 7.86 13.24 -5.19
CA ARG A 152 8.35 12.18 -6.08
C ARG A 152 7.25 11.16 -6.38
N PHE A 153 7.22 10.67 -7.62
CA PHE A 153 6.49 9.44 -7.96
C PHE A 153 7.25 8.22 -7.43
N VAL A 154 6.60 7.43 -6.60
CA VAL A 154 7.20 6.28 -5.92
C VAL A 154 6.89 5.02 -6.70
N ILE A 155 7.94 4.34 -7.14
CA ILE A 155 7.81 3.12 -7.94
C ILE A 155 8.98 2.17 -7.69
N GLY A 156 8.68 0.88 -7.57
CA GLY A 156 9.65 -0.19 -7.55
C GLY A 156 10.12 -0.58 -8.95
N HIS A 157 10.68 -1.78 -9.05
CA HIS A 157 11.10 -2.39 -10.31
C HIS A 157 10.19 -3.54 -10.71
N SER A 158 10.26 -3.95 -11.98
CA SER A 158 9.51 -5.11 -12.45
C SER A 158 10.14 -6.41 -11.94
N ALA A 159 9.38 -7.52 -12.00
CA ALA A 159 9.90 -8.83 -11.63
C ALA A 159 11.11 -9.26 -12.48
N THR A 160 11.20 -8.76 -13.71
CA THR A 160 12.37 -8.93 -14.58
C THR A 160 13.15 -7.62 -14.62
N SER A 161 14.06 -7.45 -13.68
CA SER A 161 14.89 -6.24 -13.58
C SER A 161 15.54 -5.88 -14.93
N GLY A 162 15.38 -4.63 -15.35
CA GLY A 162 15.88 -4.13 -16.64
C GLY A 162 15.00 -4.49 -17.85
N GLY A 163 13.81 -5.03 -17.61
CA GLY A 163 12.81 -5.34 -18.63
C GLY A 163 12.19 -4.09 -19.27
N ILE A 164 11.23 -4.31 -20.19
CA ILE A 164 10.60 -3.22 -20.97
C ILE A 164 9.90 -2.20 -20.06
N LEU A 165 9.24 -2.68 -19.00
CA LEU A 165 8.54 -1.82 -18.04
C LEU A 165 9.52 -0.91 -17.28
N ASP A 166 10.66 -1.44 -16.84
CA ASP A 166 11.69 -0.66 -16.17
C ASP A 166 12.33 0.38 -17.12
N ARG A 167 12.67 -0.01 -18.34
CA ARG A 167 13.22 0.91 -19.36
C ARG A 167 12.26 2.05 -19.71
N ALA A 168 10.95 1.78 -19.71
CA ALA A 168 9.95 2.81 -19.93
C ALA A 168 9.93 3.84 -18.79
N ILE A 169 10.10 3.39 -17.54
CA ILE A 169 10.23 4.28 -16.39
C ILE A 169 11.56 5.03 -16.41
N GLU A 170 12.67 4.38 -16.74
CA GLU A 170 13.98 5.04 -16.88
C GLU A 170 13.96 6.16 -17.94
N ALA A 171 13.31 5.92 -19.08
CA ALA A 171 13.14 6.95 -20.10
C ALA A 171 12.28 8.12 -19.63
N GLU A 172 11.24 7.85 -18.84
CA GLU A 172 10.42 8.89 -18.22
C GLU A 172 11.18 9.68 -17.16
N ASP A 173 11.91 8.99 -16.29
CA ASP A 173 12.70 9.60 -15.23
C ASP A 173 13.85 10.44 -15.80
N LYS A 174 14.51 9.98 -16.87
CA LYS A 174 15.51 10.80 -17.60
C LYS A 174 14.91 12.11 -18.13
N LYS A 175 13.62 12.12 -18.47
CA LYS A 175 12.93 13.31 -18.99
C LYS A 175 12.45 14.24 -17.88
N HIS A 176 11.93 13.71 -16.77
CA HIS A 176 11.24 14.50 -15.75
C HIS A 176 12.02 14.62 -14.42
N GLY A 177 12.87 13.64 -14.12
CA GLY A 177 13.72 13.55 -12.92
C GLY A 177 12.93 13.46 -11.61
N ASP A 178 11.70 12.95 -11.67
CA ASP A 178 10.69 13.07 -10.61
C ASP A 178 10.26 11.75 -9.99
N PHE A 179 11.02 10.68 -10.21
CA PHE A 179 10.81 9.41 -9.52
C PHE A 179 11.66 9.25 -8.27
N LEU A 180 11.13 8.44 -7.35
CA LEU A 180 11.86 7.73 -6.33
C LEU A 180 11.77 6.23 -6.67
N ARG A 181 12.89 5.65 -7.07
CA ARG A 181 13.02 4.22 -7.38
C ARG A 181 13.25 3.46 -6.08
N LEU A 182 12.43 2.45 -5.81
CA LEU A 182 12.54 1.58 -4.64
C LEU A 182 13.17 0.24 -5.00
N ASP A 183 13.91 -0.34 -4.06
CA ASP A 183 14.28 -1.75 -4.09
C ASP A 183 13.07 -2.60 -3.65
N HIS A 184 12.13 -2.72 -4.58
CA HIS A 184 10.83 -3.35 -4.35
C HIS A 184 10.31 -3.92 -5.68
N VAL A 185 9.93 -5.20 -5.69
CA VAL A 185 9.26 -5.78 -6.84
C VAL A 185 7.80 -5.34 -6.85
N GLU A 186 7.39 -4.58 -7.87
CA GLU A 186 6.00 -4.17 -8.05
C GLU A 186 5.09 -5.39 -8.27
N GLY A 187 4.02 -5.47 -7.50
CA GLY A 187 3.01 -6.52 -7.58
C GLY A 187 1.67 -6.06 -7.05
N TYR A 188 0.58 -6.71 -7.50
CA TYR A 188 -0.79 -6.32 -7.12
C TYR A 188 -1.05 -6.39 -5.61
N LEU A 189 -0.45 -7.36 -4.91
CA LEU A 189 -0.61 -7.57 -3.47
C LEU A 189 0.53 -6.96 -2.63
N GLU A 190 1.43 -6.21 -3.26
CA GLU A 190 2.67 -5.76 -2.63
C GLU A 190 2.61 -4.29 -2.16
N LEU A 191 1.44 -3.64 -2.22
CA LEU A 191 1.26 -2.24 -1.82
C LEU A 191 1.70 -1.95 -0.38
N SER A 192 1.40 -2.84 0.57
CA SER A 192 1.84 -2.70 1.96
C SER A 192 3.37 -2.77 2.09
N ALA A 193 4.03 -3.62 1.28
CA ALA A 193 5.49 -3.68 1.23
C ALA A 193 6.09 -2.45 0.54
N LYS A 194 5.47 -1.97 -0.53
CA LYS A 194 5.87 -0.73 -1.21
C LYS A 194 5.85 0.47 -0.27
N THR A 195 4.80 0.61 0.52
CA THR A 195 4.64 1.70 1.48
C THR A 195 5.69 1.64 2.58
N LYS A 196 5.99 0.45 3.07
CA LYS A 196 7.08 0.24 4.03
C LYS A 196 8.44 0.64 3.43
N ALA A 197 8.76 0.13 2.25
CA ALA A 197 9.99 0.46 1.52
C ALA A 197 10.09 1.96 1.19
N TYR A 198 8.96 2.60 0.87
CA TYR A 198 8.88 4.05 0.63
C TYR A 198 9.33 4.84 1.86
N PHE A 199 8.72 4.60 3.03
CA PHE A 199 9.06 5.35 4.24
C PHE A 199 10.52 5.10 4.65
N SER A 200 10.98 3.85 4.61
CA SER A 200 12.39 3.51 4.89
C SER A 200 13.36 4.26 3.97
N THR A 201 13.08 4.26 2.67
CA THR A 201 13.95 4.92 1.67
C THR A 201 13.88 6.44 1.82
N ALA A 202 12.70 7.01 2.04
CA ALA A 202 12.52 8.44 2.17
C ALA A 202 13.24 9.01 3.39
N VAL A 203 13.18 8.33 4.54
CA VAL A 203 13.92 8.72 5.76
C VAL A 203 15.43 8.63 5.56
N ALA A 204 15.90 7.63 4.83
CA ALA A 204 17.33 7.51 4.52
C ALA A 204 17.84 8.67 3.65
N LEU A 205 17.03 9.13 2.70
CA LEU A 205 17.41 10.17 1.73
C LEU A 205 17.22 11.60 2.25
N TRP A 206 16.12 11.88 2.94
CA TRP A 206 15.74 13.23 3.35
C TRP A 206 15.39 13.27 4.82
N ASP A 207 15.99 14.21 5.56
CA ASP A 207 15.57 14.55 6.92
C ASP A 207 14.41 15.56 6.87
N ALA A 208 13.18 15.11 7.11
CA ALA A 208 11.98 15.93 6.99
C ALA A 208 11.09 15.85 8.24
N ASP A 209 10.33 16.91 8.55
CA ASP A 209 9.39 16.89 9.68
C ASP A 209 8.22 15.90 9.43
N PHE A 210 7.76 15.79 8.18
CA PHE A 210 6.67 14.88 7.79
C PHE A 210 6.96 14.09 6.51
N TYR A 211 6.44 12.87 6.46
CA TYR A 211 6.45 12.00 5.29
C TYR A 211 5.01 11.65 4.91
N ILE A 212 4.67 11.80 3.63
CA ILE A 212 3.30 11.73 3.13
C ILE A 212 3.23 10.70 2.03
N LYS A 213 2.24 9.82 2.12
CA LYS A 213 1.86 8.94 1.02
C LYS A 213 0.60 9.48 0.36
N VAL A 214 0.58 9.48 -0.98
CA VAL A 214 -0.55 9.90 -1.81
C VAL A 214 -0.74 8.90 -2.96
N ASP A 215 -1.99 8.61 -3.34
CA ASP A 215 -2.27 7.85 -4.57
C ASP A 215 -2.22 8.72 -5.83
N ASP A 216 -1.82 8.15 -6.97
CA ASP A 216 -1.69 8.87 -8.24
C ASP A 216 -3.03 9.29 -8.91
N ASP A 217 -4.15 8.98 -8.28
CA ASP A 217 -5.49 9.39 -8.68
C ASP A 217 -6.16 10.35 -7.68
N VAL A 218 -5.38 11.07 -6.87
CA VAL A 218 -5.86 12.07 -5.91
C VAL A 218 -5.44 13.48 -6.33
N HIS A 219 -6.32 14.47 -6.16
CA HIS A 219 -5.95 15.89 -6.28
C HIS A 219 -5.53 16.42 -4.90
N VAL A 220 -4.41 17.14 -4.86
CA VAL A 220 -3.82 17.68 -3.62
C VAL A 220 -3.58 19.19 -3.76
N ASN A 221 -3.90 19.93 -2.70
CA ASN A 221 -3.53 21.33 -2.52
C ASN A 221 -2.30 21.39 -1.60
N ILE A 222 -1.10 21.57 -2.18
CA ILE A 222 0.19 21.40 -1.47
C ILE A 222 0.37 22.49 -0.40
N ALA A 223 -0.02 23.74 -0.66
CA ALA A 223 0.09 24.82 0.31
C ALA A 223 -0.82 24.53 1.51
N THR A 224 -2.07 24.15 1.24
CA THR A 224 -3.05 23.77 2.26
C THR A 224 -2.57 22.55 3.08
N LEU A 225 -1.94 21.56 2.43
CA LEU A 225 -1.30 20.43 3.12
C LEU A 225 -0.19 20.91 4.06
N GLY A 226 0.74 21.72 3.55
CA GLY A 226 1.84 22.28 4.34
C GLY A 226 1.34 23.04 5.57
N GLU A 227 0.42 23.99 5.39
CA GLU A 227 -0.21 24.77 6.47
C GLU A 227 -0.92 23.92 7.52
N THR A 228 -1.47 22.78 7.08
CA THR A 228 -2.11 21.81 7.99
C THR A 228 -1.06 21.10 8.84
N LEU A 229 0.04 20.65 8.24
CA LEU A 229 1.08 19.89 8.92
C LEU A 229 1.92 20.75 9.88
N VAL A 230 2.21 22.02 9.55
CA VAL A 230 3.01 22.88 10.45
C VAL A 230 2.37 23.13 11.80
N ARG A 231 1.04 23.08 11.90
CA ARG A 231 0.29 23.16 13.18
C ARG A 231 0.61 22.01 14.13
N HIS A 232 1.18 20.93 13.61
CA HIS A 232 1.51 19.72 14.35
C HIS A 232 3.03 19.47 14.42
N ARG A 233 3.86 20.38 13.90
CA ARG A 233 5.32 20.21 13.80
C ARG A 233 6.03 20.01 15.15
N SER A 234 5.50 20.59 16.22
CA SER A 234 6.07 20.47 17.57
C SER A 234 5.71 19.15 18.28
N LYS A 235 4.86 18.33 17.67
CA LYS A 235 4.38 17.07 18.24
C LYS A 235 5.23 15.92 17.71
N PRO A 236 5.74 15.02 18.57
CA PRO A 236 6.72 14.01 18.16
C PRO A 236 6.12 12.93 17.25
N ARG A 237 5.03 12.28 17.70
CA ARG A 237 4.42 11.11 17.05
C ARG A 237 3.04 11.46 16.52
N VAL A 238 2.97 11.97 15.31
CA VAL A 238 1.72 12.39 14.67
C VAL A 238 1.41 11.48 13.50
N TYR A 239 0.19 10.95 13.50
CA TYR A 239 -0.41 10.28 12.35
C TYR A 239 -1.69 11.03 11.97
N ILE A 240 -1.65 11.71 10.83
CA ILE A 240 -2.74 12.57 10.36
C ILE A 240 -3.29 12.06 9.04
N GLY A 241 -4.62 12.07 8.95
CA GLY A 241 -5.35 11.62 7.78
C GLY A 241 -6.85 11.77 7.99
N CYS A 242 -7.63 11.37 6.99
CA CYS A 242 -9.06 11.20 7.18
C CYS A 242 -9.32 9.86 7.87
N MET A 243 -9.54 9.89 9.18
CA MET A 243 -9.62 8.68 9.99
C MET A 243 -10.95 7.96 9.76
N LYS A 244 -10.86 6.66 9.54
CA LYS A 244 -11.99 5.76 9.31
C LYS A 244 -11.85 4.48 10.13
N SER A 245 -12.97 3.78 10.27
CA SER A 245 -13.05 2.39 10.68
C SER A 245 -14.16 1.76 9.84
N GLY A 246 -13.95 0.56 9.35
CA GLY A 246 -14.88 -0.14 8.45
C GLY A 246 -14.94 -1.63 8.77
N PRO A 247 -15.92 -2.36 8.21
CA PRO A 247 -16.02 -3.80 8.41
C PRO A 247 -14.76 -4.51 7.92
N VAL A 248 -14.33 -5.55 8.65
CA VAL A 248 -13.24 -6.40 8.20
C VAL A 248 -13.70 -7.22 6.99
N LEU A 249 -12.93 -7.19 5.91
CA LEU A 249 -13.29 -7.85 4.65
C LEU A 249 -12.93 -9.34 4.70
N ASN A 250 -13.75 -10.14 5.40
CA ASN A 250 -13.51 -11.57 5.62
C ASN A 250 -14.08 -12.51 4.55
N GLN A 251 -14.84 -11.98 3.58
CA GLN A 251 -15.47 -12.79 2.52
C GLN A 251 -14.48 -13.09 1.40
N LYS A 252 -14.28 -14.37 1.05
CA LYS A 252 -13.44 -14.75 -0.09
C LYS A 252 -14.02 -14.19 -1.40
N GLY A 253 -13.15 -13.75 -2.30
CA GLY A 253 -13.53 -13.27 -3.64
C GLY A 253 -13.90 -11.79 -3.71
N VAL A 254 -14.02 -11.08 -2.59
CA VAL A 254 -14.11 -9.62 -2.61
C VAL A 254 -12.71 -9.00 -2.77
N ARG A 255 -12.66 -7.83 -3.42
CA ARG A 255 -11.43 -7.05 -3.50
C ARG A 255 -10.95 -6.74 -2.07
N TYR A 256 -9.66 -6.93 -1.82
CA TYR A 256 -9.03 -6.73 -0.51
C TYR A 256 -9.53 -7.65 0.60
N HIS A 257 -10.02 -8.84 0.26
CA HIS A 257 -10.23 -9.91 1.24
C HIS A 257 -8.98 -10.07 2.11
N GLU A 258 -9.17 -10.01 3.42
CA GLU A 258 -8.12 -10.14 4.43
C GLU A 258 -8.02 -11.61 4.88
N PRO A 259 -7.01 -12.38 4.44
CA PRO A 259 -6.90 -13.80 4.78
C PRO A 259 -6.74 -14.03 6.28
N GLU A 260 -6.17 -13.07 6.99
CA GLU A 260 -5.93 -13.12 8.43
C GLU A 260 -6.99 -12.31 9.21
N TYR A 261 -8.22 -12.23 8.68
CA TYR A 261 -9.31 -11.46 9.28
C TYR A 261 -9.60 -11.82 10.74
N TRP A 262 -9.31 -13.07 11.14
CA TRP A 262 -9.49 -13.58 12.50
C TRP A 262 -8.63 -12.83 13.54
N LYS A 263 -7.54 -12.16 13.14
CA LYS A 263 -6.73 -11.32 14.02
C LYS A 263 -7.44 -10.05 14.48
N PHE A 264 -8.51 -9.65 13.77
CA PHE A 264 -9.33 -8.48 14.12
C PHE A 264 -10.51 -8.85 15.03
N GLY A 265 -10.54 -10.10 15.52
CA GLY A 265 -11.55 -10.66 16.41
C GLY A 265 -12.64 -11.41 15.65
N GLU A 266 -13.89 -11.27 16.10
CA GLU A 266 -15.00 -12.10 15.65
C GLU A 266 -15.72 -11.55 14.40
N ALA A 267 -16.62 -12.36 13.84
CA ALA A 267 -17.45 -11.96 12.72
C ALA A 267 -18.28 -10.70 13.06
N GLY A 268 -18.21 -9.68 12.20
CA GLY A 268 -18.85 -8.39 12.43
C GLY A 268 -17.93 -7.32 13.03
N ASN A 269 -16.71 -7.70 13.45
CA ASN A 269 -15.72 -6.73 13.89
C ASN A 269 -15.29 -5.79 12.77
N ARG A 270 -14.81 -4.63 13.22
CA ARG A 270 -14.31 -3.56 12.36
C ARG A 270 -12.80 -3.47 12.50
N TYR A 271 -12.15 -3.00 11.45
CA TYR A 271 -10.76 -2.56 11.57
C TYR A 271 -10.65 -1.48 12.66
N PHE A 272 -9.52 -1.46 13.36
CA PHE A 272 -9.15 -0.34 14.23
C PHE A 272 -9.17 0.97 13.44
N ARG A 273 -9.21 2.11 14.15
CA ARG A 273 -9.25 3.41 13.50
C ARG A 273 -7.91 3.70 12.81
N HIS A 274 -7.95 3.99 11.51
CA HIS A 274 -6.78 4.30 10.68
C HIS A 274 -7.13 5.36 9.64
N ALA A 275 -6.15 6.06 9.08
CA ALA A 275 -6.37 6.99 7.98
C ALA A 275 -6.73 6.23 6.70
N THR A 276 -7.49 6.87 5.81
CA THR A 276 -7.77 6.30 4.49
C THR A 276 -6.54 6.31 3.58
N GLY A 277 -6.38 5.28 2.75
CA GLY A 277 -5.19 5.09 1.92
C GLY A 277 -4.91 6.17 0.86
N GLN A 278 -5.87 7.01 0.49
CA GLN A 278 -5.69 8.00 -0.58
C GLN A 278 -4.63 9.05 -0.25
N LEU A 279 -4.62 9.52 1.00
CA LEU A 279 -3.62 10.45 1.51
C LEU A 279 -3.55 10.37 3.04
N TYR A 280 -2.33 10.24 3.55
CA TYR A 280 -2.01 10.40 4.97
C TYR A 280 -0.59 10.90 5.16
N ALA A 281 -0.33 11.51 6.30
CA ALA A 281 1.01 11.95 6.70
C ALA A 281 1.38 11.40 8.06
N ILE A 282 2.67 11.12 8.24
CA ILE A 282 3.26 10.70 9.50
C ILE A 282 4.46 11.58 9.83
N SER A 283 4.70 11.83 11.11
CA SER A 283 5.88 12.57 11.56
C SER A 283 7.18 11.78 11.34
N ASN A 284 8.30 12.49 11.41
CA ASN A 284 9.64 11.90 11.33
C ASN A 284 9.83 10.69 12.27
N ASP A 285 9.40 10.80 13.53
CA ASP A 285 9.53 9.73 14.52
C ASP A 285 8.87 8.43 14.06
N LEU A 286 7.67 8.53 13.46
CA LEU A 286 6.92 7.36 12.99
C LEU A 286 7.50 6.79 11.71
N ALA A 287 7.97 7.63 10.78
CA ALA A 287 8.65 7.16 9.58
C ALA A 287 9.97 6.46 9.94
N THR A 288 10.72 7.01 10.91
CA THR A 288 11.94 6.41 11.45
C THR A 288 11.63 5.09 12.16
N TYR A 289 10.55 5.02 12.93
CA TYR A 289 10.08 3.77 13.54
C TYR A 289 9.82 2.69 12.48
N ILE A 290 9.15 3.04 11.37
CA ILE A 290 8.93 2.12 10.26
C ILE A 290 10.26 1.63 9.70
N SER A 291 11.19 2.55 9.43
CA SER A 291 12.50 2.22 8.86
C SER A 291 13.31 1.26 9.74
N ILE A 292 13.35 1.49 11.05
CA ILE A 292 14.10 0.65 12.00
C ILE A 292 13.45 -0.74 12.13
N ASN A 293 12.12 -0.81 12.15
CA ASN A 293 11.38 -2.04 12.46
C ASN A 293 10.86 -2.77 11.22
N GLU A 294 11.25 -2.35 10.01
CA GLU A 294 10.69 -2.82 8.75
C GLU A 294 10.61 -4.37 8.64
N HIS A 295 11.61 -5.08 9.16
CA HIS A 295 11.69 -6.54 9.10
C HIS A 295 10.63 -7.28 9.96
N VAL A 296 10.06 -6.63 10.99
CA VAL A 296 9.02 -7.21 11.86
C VAL A 296 7.63 -6.64 11.61
N LEU A 297 7.50 -5.54 10.86
CA LEU A 297 6.21 -4.94 10.57
C LEU A 297 5.36 -5.83 9.67
N HIS A 298 4.27 -6.31 10.24
CA HIS A 298 3.31 -7.19 9.59
C HIS A 298 2.53 -6.45 8.49
N ARG A 299 2.14 -7.18 7.43
CA ARG A 299 1.43 -6.62 6.28
C ARG A 299 0.09 -7.31 6.14
N TYR A 300 -0.97 -6.51 6.16
CA TYR A 300 -2.33 -6.90 5.83
C TYR A 300 -2.62 -6.66 4.35
N ALA A 301 -3.72 -7.22 3.85
CA ALA A 301 -4.13 -7.09 2.45
C ALA A 301 -4.42 -5.64 2.04
N ASN A 302 -4.89 -4.82 2.99
CA ASN A 302 -5.08 -3.39 2.81
C ASN A 302 -3.84 -2.64 3.32
N GLU A 303 -3.29 -1.77 2.48
CA GLU A 303 -2.10 -0.97 2.80
C GLU A 303 -2.34 -0.01 3.96
N ASP A 304 -3.49 0.68 3.96
CA ASP A 304 -3.83 1.67 4.98
C ASP A 304 -4.15 1.03 6.34
N VAL A 305 -4.73 -0.16 6.32
CA VAL A 305 -4.84 -1.02 7.51
C VAL A 305 -3.45 -1.44 7.98
N SER A 306 -2.55 -1.86 7.08
CA SER A 306 -1.18 -2.22 7.46
C SER A 306 -0.48 -1.09 8.21
N LEU A 307 -0.48 0.12 7.63
CA LEU A 307 0.11 1.30 8.25
C LEU A 307 -0.48 1.58 9.64
N GLY A 308 -1.81 1.62 9.75
CA GLY A 308 -2.44 1.90 11.05
C GLY A 308 -2.14 0.83 12.11
N SER A 309 -1.94 -0.43 11.72
CA SER A 309 -1.59 -1.50 12.65
C SER A 309 -0.21 -1.31 13.28
N TRP A 310 0.72 -0.66 12.57
CA TRP A 310 2.07 -0.39 13.07
C TRP A 310 2.08 0.64 14.20
N PHE A 311 1.01 1.42 14.32
CA PHE A 311 0.90 2.52 15.29
C PHE A 311 -0.05 2.25 16.45
N ILE A 312 -0.90 1.22 16.36
CA ILE A 312 -1.94 0.97 17.39
C ILE A 312 -1.38 0.68 18.78
N GLY A 313 -0.19 0.06 18.86
CA GLY A 313 0.51 -0.23 20.10
C GLY A 313 1.46 0.88 20.57
N LEU A 314 1.50 2.00 19.85
CA LEU A 314 2.39 3.13 20.13
C LEU A 314 1.57 4.32 20.68
N ASP A 315 2.22 5.18 21.46
CA ASP A 315 1.64 6.43 21.96
C ASP A 315 1.60 7.50 20.84
N VAL A 316 0.71 7.32 19.87
CA VAL A 316 0.59 8.14 18.66
C VAL A 316 -0.63 9.04 18.72
N GLU A 317 -0.42 10.33 18.43
CA GLU A 317 -1.53 11.24 18.22
C GLU A 317 -2.16 11.03 16.84
N HIS A 318 -3.36 10.44 16.85
CA HIS A 318 -4.18 10.26 15.65
C HIS A 318 -5.02 11.50 15.40
N ILE A 319 -4.74 12.20 14.29
CA ILE A 319 -5.44 13.43 13.91
C ILE A 319 -6.41 13.10 12.77
N ASP A 320 -7.71 13.24 13.04
CA ASP A 320 -8.78 13.10 12.06
C ASP A 320 -9.09 14.44 11.39
N ASP A 321 -8.49 14.68 10.22
CA ASP A 321 -8.76 15.89 9.42
C ASP A 321 -9.55 15.52 8.15
N ARG A 322 -10.83 15.94 8.15
CA ARG A 322 -11.79 15.67 7.07
C ARG A 322 -11.50 16.43 5.78
N ARG A 323 -10.59 17.42 5.81
CA ARG A 323 -10.13 18.12 4.59
C ARG A 323 -9.21 17.25 3.74
N LEU A 324 -8.70 16.13 4.27
CA LEU A 324 -7.87 15.16 3.54
C LEU A 324 -8.71 14.12 2.76
N CYS A 325 -10.04 14.24 2.76
CA CYS A 325 -10.94 13.30 2.07
C CYS A 325 -12.21 13.95 1.54
N CYS A 326 -12.09 15.15 0.97
CA CYS A 326 -13.22 15.79 0.32
C CYS A 326 -13.65 15.02 -0.94
N GLY A 327 -14.94 15.05 -1.24
CA GLY A 327 -15.44 14.64 -2.55
C GLY A 327 -14.93 15.60 -3.63
N THR A 328 -14.83 15.10 -4.86
CA THR A 328 -14.63 15.99 -6.04
C THR A 328 -15.85 16.91 -6.25
N PRO A 329 -15.83 17.87 -7.20
CA PRO A 329 -16.94 18.81 -7.36
C PRO A 329 -18.31 18.11 -7.44
N PRO A 330 -19.33 18.64 -6.75
CA PRO A 330 -19.35 19.99 -6.14
C PRO A 330 -18.81 20.09 -4.70
N ASP A 331 -18.48 18.99 -4.00
CA ASP A 331 -18.17 19.03 -2.54
C ASP A 331 -16.96 19.92 -2.22
N CYS A 332 -15.80 19.65 -2.83
CA CYS A 332 -14.58 20.44 -2.58
C CYS A 332 -14.73 21.93 -2.96
N GLU A 333 -15.56 22.25 -3.96
CA GLU A 333 -15.81 23.62 -4.41
C GLU A 333 -16.64 24.39 -3.37
N TRP A 334 -17.74 23.80 -2.89
CA TRP A 334 -18.56 24.41 -1.84
C TRP A 334 -17.78 24.60 -0.54
N LYS A 335 -16.93 23.64 -0.17
CA LYS A 335 -16.06 23.75 0.99
C LYS A 335 -15.05 24.88 0.85
N ALA A 336 -14.43 25.03 -0.33
CA ALA A 336 -13.53 26.14 -0.62
C ALA A 336 -14.24 27.50 -0.53
N GLN A 337 -15.45 27.61 -1.08
CA GLN A 337 -16.28 28.83 -0.99
C GLN A 337 -16.63 29.19 0.46
N ALA A 338 -16.80 28.20 1.34
CA ALA A 338 -17.01 28.38 2.76
C ALA A 338 -15.72 28.66 3.57
N GLY A 339 -14.58 28.85 2.92
CA GLY A 339 -13.28 29.07 3.56
C GLY A 339 -12.61 27.81 4.10
N ASN A 340 -13.19 26.62 3.87
CA ASN A 340 -12.68 25.32 4.30
C ASN A 340 -12.02 24.60 3.12
N VAL A 341 -10.95 25.19 2.57
CA VAL A 341 -10.23 24.60 1.44
C VAL A 341 -9.77 23.19 1.78
N CYS A 342 -10.08 22.25 0.89
CA CYS A 342 -9.72 20.85 1.04
C CYS A 342 -8.22 20.65 0.78
N VAL A 343 -7.58 19.81 1.60
CA VAL A 343 -6.20 19.36 1.39
C VAL A 343 -6.16 18.35 0.23
N ALA A 344 -7.12 17.44 0.18
CA ALA A 344 -7.21 16.43 -0.86
C ALA A 344 -8.66 16.18 -1.29
N SER A 345 -8.83 15.88 -2.59
CA SER A 345 -10.14 15.63 -3.20
C SER A 345 -10.12 14.35 -4.05
N PHE A 346 -11.08 13.45 -3.82
CA PHE A 346 -11.23 12.20 -4.57
C PHE A 346 -12.67 11.65 -4.50
N ASP A 347 -12.97 10.62 -5.30
CA ASP A 347 -14.28 9.96 -5.30
C ASP A 347 -14.25 8.65 -4.50
N TRP A 348 -15.13 8.52 -3.51
CA TRP A 348 -15.24 7.29 -2.73
C TRP A 348 -15.61 6.06 -3.58
N THR A 349 -16.41 6.26 -4.62
CA THR A 349 -16.88 5.19 -5.52
C THR A 349 -15.76 4.48 -6.26
N CYS A 350 -14.66 5.18 -6.56
CA CYS A 350 -13.50 4.62 -7.23
C CYS A 350 -12.28 4.47 -6.32
N SER A 351 -12.40 4.85 -5.03
CA SER A 351 -11.27 4.92 -4.09
C SER A 351 -10.13 5.81 -4.60
N GLY A 352 -10.49 6.91 -5.25
CA GLY A 352 -9.64 7.81 -6.05
C GLY A 352 -10.53 8.62 -7.00
N ILE A 353 -10.00 9.58 -7.75
CA ILE A 353 -10.78 10.29 -8.77
C ILE A 353 -11.12 9.30 -9.89
N CYS A 354 -12.42 9.06 -10.14
CA CYS A 354 -12.82 8.18 -11.24
C CYS A 354 -12.32 8.75 -12.57
N ARG A 355 -11.69 7.92 -13.43
CA ARG A 355 -11.05 8.37 -14.68
C ARG A 355 -10.07 9.53 -14.46
N SER A 356 -9.24 9.43 -13.42
CA SER A 356 -8.31 10.49 -12.97
C SER A 356 -7.40 11.07 -14.05
N ALA A 357 -6.96 10.26 -15.01
CA ALA A 357 -6.17 10.73 -16.15
C ALA A 357 -6.82 11.92 -16.89
N ASP A 358 -8.15 11.91 -16.97
CA ASP A 358 -8.93 12.95 -17.67
C ASP A 358 -9.54 13.94 -16.67
N ARG A 359 -10.14 13.44 -15.58
CA ARG A 359 -10.95 14.25 -14.66
C ARG A 359 -10.15 15.11 -13.69
N ILE A 360 -8.89 14.78 -13.39
CA ILE A 360 -8.12 15.54 -12.39
C ILE A 360 -7.92 17.00 -12.79
N LYS A 361 -7.86 17.31 -14.10
CA LYS A 361 -7.76 18.68 -14.61
C LYS A 361 -8.98 19.52 -14.23
N GLU A 362 -10.17 18.93 -14.35
CA GLU A 362 -11.40 19.60 -13.96
C GLU A 362 -11.50 19.79 -12.45
N VAL A 363 -11.12 18.76 -11.68
CA VAL A 363 -11.07 18.86 -10.22
C VAL A 363 -10.09 19.95 -9.79
N HIS A 364 -8.89 19.98 -10.38
CA HIS A 364 -7.89 20.99 -10.08
C HIS A 364 -8.36 22.40 -10.42
N ARG A 365 -9.06 22.59 -11.55
CA ARG A 365 -9.60 23.91 -11.93
C ARG A 365 -10.63 24.45 -10.93
N ARG A 366 -11.43 23.57 -10.32
CA ARG A 366 -12.55 23.97 -9.44
C ARG A 366 -12.23 23.92 -7.95
N CYS A 367 -11.30 23.06 -7.57
CA CYS A 367 -10.95 22.80 -6.17
C CYS A 367 -9.48 23.06 -5.85
N GLY A 368 -8.68 23.46 -6.85
CA GLY A 368 -7.30 23.87 -6.65
C GLY A 368 -7.21 25.15 -5.82
N GLU A 369 -6.20 25.20 -4.97
CA GLU A 369 -5.74 26.45 -4.38
C GLU A 369 -5.21 27.40 -5.47
N GLY A 370 -5.18 28.71 -5.18
CA GLY A 370 -4.70 29.69 -6.15
C GLY A 370 -3.24 29.42 -6.56
N GLU A 371 -2.87 29.73 -7.80
CA GLU A 371 -1.53 29.40 -8.35
C GLU A 371 -0.36 29.93 -7.51
N ASN A 372 -0.58 31.04 -6.81
CA ASN A 372 0.43 31.67 -5.94
C ASN A 372 0.39 31.18 -4.49
N ALA A 373 -0.64 30.42 -4.08
CA ALA A 373 -0.83 30.01 -2.69
C ALA A 373 0.40 29.27 -2.14
N LEU A 374 0.95 28.34 -2.93
CA LEU A 374 2.15 27.58 -2.56
C LEU A 374 3.39 28.46 -2.37
N TRP A 375 3.50 29.54 -3.13
CA TRP A 375 4.66 30.44 -3.08
C TRP A 375 4.51 31.49 -1.99
N SER A 376 3.28 31.94 -1.70
CA SER A 376 2.97 32.88 -0.62
C SER A 376 2.90 32.23 0.76
N ALA A 377 2.65 30.92 0.83
CA ALA A 377 2.55 30.20 2.09
C ALA A 377 3.86 30.32 2.89
N SER A 378 3.71 30.64 4.18
CA SER A 378 4.80 30.66 5.16
C SER A 378 4.59 29.50 6.11
N PHE A 379 5.56 28.58 6.15
CA PHE A 379 5.49 27.34 6.91
C PHE A 379 6.37 27.42 8.16
#